data_AF-A0A076MQZ3-F1
#
_entry.id   AF-A0A076MQZ3-F1
#
_cell.length_a   1.000
_cell.length_b   1.000
_cell.length_c   1.000
_cell.angle_alpha   90.00
_cell.angle_beta   90.00
_cell.angle_gamma   90.00
#
_symmetry.space_group_name_H-M   'P 1'
#
loop_
_entity.id
_entity.type
_entity.pdbx_description
1 polymer ?
#
loop_
_entity_poly.entity_id
_entity_poly.type
_entity_poly.pdbx_seq_one_letter_code
_entity_poly.pdbx_strand_id
1 'polypeptide(L)'
;MTRGNHGPGGLRLAEVLAAAGLDEPAQACFYLVFLDVVLGRAHREVHGDPATPERNAGIFEAARASSAAPTLKALVPHLRAVTADEVFDAEFDLLVGAIHAARRQ
;
A
#
# COMPACT_ATOMS: atom_id res chain seq x y z
N MET A 1 -15.97 0.93 -21.76
CA MET A 1 -16.46 1.01 -20.36
C MET A 1 -15.58 1.95 -19.58
N THR A 2 -15.95 3.23 -19.52
CA THR A 2 -15.31 4.28 -18.72
C THR A 2 -15.97 4.33 -17.35
N ARG A 3 -15.65 3.37 -16.47
CA ARG A 3 -15.89 3.58 -15.03
C ARG A 3 -14.74 4.43 -14.51
N GLY A 4 -14.80 5.73 -14.77
CA GLY A 4 -13.94 6.67 -14.07
C GLY A 4 -14.30 6.65 -12.59
N ASN A 5 -13.30 6.71 -11.71
CA ASN A 5 -13.47 6.91 -10.27
C ASN A 5 -14.06 8.30 -9.98
N HIS A 6 -15.28 8.56 -10.46
CA HIS A 6 -16.01 9.82 -10.37
C HIS A 6 -16.98 9.83 -9.16
N GLY A 7 -16.77 8.91 -8.21
CA GLY A 7 -17.52 8.90 -6.96
C GLY A 7 -17.14 10.11 -6.09
N PRO A 8 -18.02 10.55 -5.18
CA PRO A 8 -17.77 11.69 -4.30
C PRO A 8 -16.45 11.59 -3.52
N GLY A 9 -16.04 10.37 -3.14
CA GLY A 9 -14.76 10.14 -2.47
C GLY A 9 -13.52 10.37 -3.36
N GLY A 10 -13.59 9.98 -4.65
CA GLY A 10 -12.49 10.22 -5.60
C GLY A 10 -12.30 11.70 -5.90
N LEU A 11 -13.40 12.43 -6.07
CA LEU A 11 -13.38 13.89 -6.20
C LEU A 11 -12.83 14.56 -4.95
N ARG A 12 -13.27 14.14 -3.76
CA ARG A 12 -12.79 14.71 -2.50
C ARG A 12 -11.30 14.48 -2.29
N LEU A 13 -10.78 13.32 -2.68
CA LEU A 13 -9.36 13.04 -2.63
C LEU A 13 -8.56 13.91 -3.62
N ALA A 14 -9.05 14.06 -4.84
CA ALA A 14 -8.43 14.94 -5.83
C ALA A 14 -8.36 16.39 -5.32
N GLU A 15 -9.42 16.88 -4.66
CA GLU A 15 -9.42 18.19 -3.99
C GLU A 15 -8.37 18.29 -2.88
N VAL A 16 -8.22 17.25 -2.06
CA VAL A 16 -7.21 17.22 -0.98
C VAL A 16 -5.80 17.25 -1.55
N LEU A 17 -5.53 16.49 -2.61
CA LEU A 17 -4.22 16.49 -3.28
C LEU A 17 -3.94 17.82 -4.00
N ALA A 18 -4.95 18.42 -4.62
CA ALA A 18 -4.84 19.75 -5.23
C ALA A 18 -4.54 20.83 -4.16
N ALA A 19 -5.14 20.72 -2.99
CA ALA A 19 -4.87 21.60 -1.85
C ALA A 19 -3.50 21.35 -1.18
N ALA A 20 -2.82 20.25 -1.51
CA ALA A 20 -1.52 19.91 -0.93
C ALA A 20 -0.37 20.77 -1.49
N GLY A 21 -0.60 21.64 -2.48
CA GLY A 21 0.43 22.48 -3.07
C GLY A 21 1.44 21.71 -3.92
N LEU A 22 1.01 20.59 -4.49
CA LEU A 22 1.75 19.79 -5.46
C LEU A 22 1.53 20.32 -6.88
N ASP A 23 2.43 20.02 -7.81
CA ASP A 23 2.16 20.25 -9.24
C ASP A 23 1.21 19.19 -9.82
N GLU A 24 0.61 19.47 -10.96
CA GLU A 24 -0.40 18.59 -11.58
C GLU A 24 0.12 17.16 -11.85
N PRO A 25 1.36 16.96 -12.36
CA PRO A 25 1.94 15.63 -12.49
C PRO A 25 2.06 14.86 -11.16
N ALA A 26 2.55 15.51 -10.10
CA ALA A 26 2.66 14.87 -8.79
C ALA A 26 1.29 14.55 -8.19
N GLN A 27 0.31 15.45 -8.34
CA GLN A 27 -1.07 15.20 -7.91
C GLN A 27 -1.64 13.96 -8.58
N ALA A 28 -1.51 13.84 -9.91
CA ALA A 28 -1.99 12.68 -10.66
C ALA A 28 -1.30 11.38 -10.22
N CYS A 29 0.02 11.43 -10.01
CA CYS A 29 0.79 10.28 -9.52
C CYS A 29 0.29 9.81 -8.15
N PHE A 30 0.21 10.71 -7.16
CA PHE A 30 -0.23 10.36 -5.81
C PHE A 30 -1.70 9.95 -5.75
N TYR A 31 -2.55 10.49 -6.64
CA TYR A 31 -3.93 10.03 -6.77
C TYR A 31 -4.01 8.56 -7.18
N LEU A 32 -3.20 8.13 -8.15
CA LEU A 32 -3.16 6.73 -8.57
C LEU A 32 -2.61 5.81 -7.48
N VAL A 33 -1.56 6.22 -6.78
CA VAL A 33 -0.98 5.43 -5.68
C VAL A 33 -1.97 5.28 -4.52
N PHE A 34 -2.68 6.36 -4.14
CA PHE A 34 -3.73 6.27 -3.13
C PHE A 34 -4.81 5.26 -3.53
N LEU A 35 -5.26 5.33 -4.79
CA LEU A 35 -6.28 4.40 -5.28
C LEU A 35 -5.80 2.96 -5.20
N ASP A 36 -4.55 2.68 -5.57
CA ASP A 36 -3.98 1.34 -5.48
C ASP A 36 -3.93 0.82 -4.03
N VAL A 37 -3.50 1.65 -3.08
CA VAL A 37 -3.42 1.28 -1.65
C VAL A 37 -4.82 1.00 -1.09
N VAL A 38 -5.76 1.92 -1.28
CA VAL A 38 -7.11 1.82 -0.70
C VAL A 38 -7.97 0.79 -1.40
N LEU A 39 -7.96 0.76 -2.74
CA LEU A 39 -8.73 -0.23 -3.51
C LEU A 39 -8.13 -1.62 -3.32
N GLY A 40 -6.80 -1.74 -3.23
CA GLY A 40 -6.11 -2.97 -2.90
C GLY A 40 -6.58 -3.52 -1.56
N ARG A 41 -6.63 -2.69 -0.52
CA ARG A 41 -7.17 -3.08 0.80
C ARG A 41 -8.64 -3.50 0.72
N ALA A 42 -9.50 -2.67 0.14
CA ALA A 42 -10.93 -2.98 0.02
C ALA A 42 -11.18 -4.29 -0.75
N HIS A 43 -10.40 -4.54 -1.82
CA HIS A 43 -10.48 -5.79 -2.56
C HIS A 43 -10.09 -7.00 -1.69
N ARG A 44 -9.01 -6.91 -0.90
CA ARG A 44 -8.60 -7.98 0.03
C ARG A 44 -9.65 -8.24 1.12
N GLU A 45 -10.32 -7.22 1.63
CA GLU A 45 -11.39 -7.38 2.63
C GLU A 45 -12.61 -8.11 2.05
N VAL A 46 -13.00 -7.79 0.81
CA VAL A 46 -14.18 -8.38 0.17
C VAL A 46 -13.92 -9.78 -0.38
N HIS A 47 -12.74 -10.00 -0.96
CA HIS A 47 -12.43 -11.23 -1.70
C HIS A 47 -11.47 -12.18 -0.97
N GLY A 48 -11.01 -11.78 0.22
CA GLY A 48 -9.95 -12.46 0.94
C GLY A 48 -8.57 -11.95 0.52
N ASP A 49 -7.67 -11.84 1.49
CA ASP A 49 -6.30 -11.44 1.24
C ASP A 49 -5.53 -12.59 0.59
N PRO A 50 -4.97 -12.44 -0.63
CA PRO A 50 -4.15 -13.48 -1.23
C PRO A 50 -2.86 -13.74 -0.44
N ALA A 51 -2.46 -12.84 0.45
CA ALA A 51 -1.34 -13.00 1.38
C ALA A 51 -1.80 -13.50 2.76
N THR A 52 -2.63 -14.55 2.80
CA THR A 52 -3.10 -15.13 4.07
C THR A 52 -1.94 -15.54 4.99
N PRO A 53 -2.17 -15.61 6.31
CA PRO A 53 -1.17 -16.10 7.26
C PRO A 53 -0.58 -17.46 6.86
N GLU A 54 -1.39 -18.37 6.33
CA GLU A 54 -0.96 -19.71 5.90
C GLU A 54 -0.03 -19.65 4.69
N ARG A 55 -0.38 -18.84 3.67
CA ARG A 55 0.48 -18.65 2.49
C ARG A 55 1.81 -18.02 2.89
N ASN A 56 1.78 -16.97 3.72
CA ASN A 56 2.98 -16.28 4.17
C ASN A 56 3.86 -17.22 5.02
N ALA A 57 3.27 -18.04 5.88
CA ALA A 57 3.98 -19.09 6.61
C ALA A 57 4.71 -20.06 5.66
N GLY A 58 4.03 -20.50 4.60
CA GLY A 58 4.64 -21.34 3.56
C GLY A 58 5.82 -20.67 2.84
N ILE A 59 5.69 -19.38 2.50
CA ILE A 59 6.78 -18.59 1.90
C ILE A 59 7.96 -18.46 2.86
N PHE A 60 7.71 -18.21 4.15
CA PHE A 60 8.77 -18.08 5.14
C PHE A 60 9.51 -19.39 5.39
N GLU A 61 8.82 -20.52 5.45
CA GLU A 61 9.49 -21.83 5.55
C GLU A 61 10.29 -22.15 4.29
N ALA A 62 9.77 -21.84 3.10
CA ALA A 62 10.50 -21.99 1.85
C ALA A 62 11.77 -21.11 1.81
N ALA A 63 11.67 -19.85 2.26
CA ALA A 63 12.80 -18.93 2.37
C ALA A 63 13.85 -19.45 3.37
N ARG A 64 13.41 -20.07 4.47
CA ARG A 64 14.30 -20.63 5.50
C ARG A 64 15.10 -21.83 4.97
N ALA A 65 14.48 -22.68 4.14
CA ALA A 65 15.11 -23.84 3.52
C ALA A 65 16.08 -23.48 2.37
N SER A 66 15.91 -22.31 1.75
CA SER A 66 16.79 -21.81 0.68
C SER A 66 18.10 -21.26 1.26
N SER A 67 19.22 -21.34 0.53
CA SER A 67 20.44 -20.59 0.88
C SER A 67 20.34 -19.09 0.53
N ALA A 68 19.33 -18.71 -0.26
CA ALA A 68 19.08 -17.34 -0.69
C ALA A 68 18.38 -16.49 0.38
N ALA A 69 18.40 -15.16 0.19
CA ALA A 69 17.69 -14.15 0.99
C ALA A 69 17.99 -14.15 2.52
N PRO A 70 19.26 -13.98 2.93
CA PRO A 70 19.64 -13.93 4.35
C PRO A 70 18.91 -12.83 5.14
N THR A 71 18.67 -11.67 4.51
CA THR A 71 17.90 -10.57 5.12
C THR A 71 16.46 -10.96 5.42
N LEU A 72 15.79 -11.66 4.49
CA LEU A 72 14.40 -12.10 4.69
C LEU A 72 14.32 -13.04 5.89
N LYS A 73 15.24 -14.00 6.01
CA LYS A 73 15.30 -14.95 7.14
C LYS A 73 15.44 -14.24 8.48
N ALA A 74 16.30 -13.23 8.56
CA ALA A 74 16.48 -12.44 9.77
C ALA A 74 15.20 -11.69 10.17
N LEU A 75 14.38 -11.31 9.18
CA LEU A 75 13.13 -10.57 9.38
C LEU A 75 11.91 -11.46 9.63
N VAL A 76 11.95 -12.76 9.32
CA VAL A 76 10.81 -13.69 9.48
C VAL A 76 10.12 -13.59 10.86
N PRO A 77 10.83 -13.55 12.00
CA PRO A 77 10.18 -13.45 13.31
C PRO A 77 9.32 -12.18 13.44
N HIS A 78 9.75 -11.08 12.82
CA HIS A 78 9.03 -9.81 12.84
C HIS A 78 7.87 -9.83 11.84
N LEU A 79 8.08 -10.36 10.63
CA LEU A 79 7.07 -10.39 9.58
C LEU A 79 5.86 -11.29 9.91
N ARG A 80 6.04 -12.32 10.76
CA ARG A 80 4.94 -13.19 11.20
C ARG A 80 3.95 -12.52 12.15
N ALA A 81 4.38 -11.47 12.86
CA ALA A 81 3.54 -10.75 13.81
C ALA A 81 2.73 -9.63 13.16
N VAL A 82 3.07 -9.25 11.92
CA VAL A 82 2.44 -8.13 11.20
C VAL A 82 1.05 -8.52 10.72
N THR A 83 0.07 -7.69 11.07
CA THR A 83 -1.33 -7.78 10.66
C THR A 83 -1.60 -7.01 9.37
N ALA A 84 -2.69 -7.35 8.68
CA ALA A 84 -3.10 -6.63 7.47
C ALA A 84 -3.42 -5.15 7.74
N ASP A 85 -3.87 -4.81 8.96
CA ASP A 85 -4.15 -3.43 9.37
C ASP A 85 -2.84 -2.66 9.55
N GLU A 86 -1.84 -3.25 10.22
CA GLU A 86 -0.52 -2.64 10.36
C GLU A 86 0.19 -2.46 9.00
N VAL A 87 -0.02 -3.38 8.05
CA VAL A 87 0.47 -3.19 6.66
C VAL A 87 -0.19 -2.00 6.02
N PHE A 88 -1.52 -1.89 6.10
CA PHE A 88 -2.26 -0.80 5.49
C PHE A 88 -1.86 0.56 6.10
N ASP A 89 -1.77 0.64 7.42
CA ASP A 89 -1.34 1.85 8.11
C ASP A 89 0.07 2.26 7.67
N ALA A 90 1.00 1.31 7.56
CA ALA A 90 2.35 1.58 7.08
C ALA A 90 2.40 2.02 5.60
N GLU A 91 1.59 1.40 4.73
CA GLU A 91 1.44 1.81 3.31
C GLU A 91 0.89 3.24 3.22
N PHE A 92 -0.10 3.57 4.06
CA PHE A 92 -0.71 4.88 4.09
C PHE A 92 0.25 5.96 4.62
N ASP A 93 0.97 5.67 5.70
CA ASP A 93 1.99 6.57 6.26
C ASP A 93 3.12 6.84 5.27
N LEU A 94 3.57 5.81 4.53
CA LEU A 94 4.56 5.95 3.46
C LEU A 94 4.08 6.90 2.36
N LEU A 95 2.82 6.77 1.93
CA LEU A 95 2.22 7.65 0.93
C LEU A 95 2.16 9.11 1.43
N VAL A 96 1.66 9.32 2.65
CA VAL A 96 1.60 10.66 3.26
C VAL A 96 3.00 11.26 3.39
N GLY A 97 3.99 10.47 3.84
CA GLY A 97 5.38 10.88 3.91
C GLY A 97 5.96 11.27 2.54
N ALA A 98 5.65 10.51 1.50
CA ALA A 98 6.06 10.79 0.13
C ALA A 98 5.46 12.10 -0.41
N ILE A 99 4.18 12.36 -0.14
CA ILE A 99 3.51 13.62 -0.48
C ILE A 99 4.22 14.79 0.21
N HIS A 100 4.49 14.68 1.51
CA HIS A 100 5.22 15.72 2.24
C HIS A 100 6.63 15.94 1.71
N ALA A 101 7.32 14.88 1.28
CA ALA A 101 8.64 14.99 0.68
C ALA A 101 8.60 15.70 -0.68
N ALA A 102 7.64 15.35 -1.54
CA ALA A 102 7.46 15.98 -2.84
C ALA A 102 7.15 17.48 -2.75
N ARG A 103 6.39 17.90 -1.73
CA ARG A 103 6.11 19.34 -1.47
C ARG A 103 7.34 20.19 -1.13
N ARG A 104 8.47 19.57 -0.75
CA ARG A 104 9.69 20.29 -0.37
C ARG A 104 10.67 20.46 -1.54
N GLN A 105 10.38 19.86 -2.69
CA GLN A 105 11.19 19.96 -3.91
C GLN A 105 10.69 21.12 -4.75
#